data_AF-A0AAD6QML2-F1
#
_entry.id   AF-A0AAD6QML2-F1
#
_cell.length_a   1.000
_cell.length_b   1.000
_cell.length_c   1.000
_cell.angle_alpha   90.00
_cell.angle_beta   90.00
_cell.angle_gamma   90.00
#
_symmetry.space_group_name_H-M   'P 1'
#
loop_
_entity.id
_entity.type
_entity.pdbx_description
1 polymer ?
#
loop_
_entity_poly.entity_id
_entity_poly.type
_entity_poly.pdbx_seq_one_letter_code
_entity_poly.pdbx_strand_id
1 'polypeptide(L)' 'MNLGVADLTRLGCEKTLIFIATKNYYEKLKRSGREGTVELVENEKEDHYFHLLDLDGGKAKEMRHKFVLFLKQY' A
#
# COMPACT_ATOMS: atom_id res chain seq x y z
N MET A 1 18.51 1.90 -16.18
CA MET A 1 18.06 1.81 -14.78
C MET A 1 17.90 0.35 -14.43
N ASN A 2 18.65 -0.14 -13.44
CA ASN A 2 18.55 -1.51 -12.97
C ASN A 2 17.26 -1.59 -12.13
N LEU A 3 16.23 -2.25 -12.65
CA LEU A 3 15.06 -2.60 -11.83
C LEU A 3 15.54 -3.66 -10.85
N GLY A 4 15.92 -3.24 -9.64
CA GLY A 4 16.30 -4.16 -8.57
C GLY A 4 15.17 -5.16 -8.36
N VAL A 5 15.41 -6.42 -8.71
CA VAL A 5 14.55 -7.53 -8.33
C VAL A 5 14.70 -7.68 -6.83
N ALA A 6 13.75 -7.14 -6.09
CA ALA A 6 13.63 -7.35 -4.65
C ALA A 6 12.86 -8.64 -4.41
N ASP A 7 13.50 -9.61 -3.77
CA ASP A 7 12.81 -10.77 -3.23
C ASP A 7 12.01 -10.36 -1.99
N LEU A 8 10.70 -10.19 -2.18
CA LEU A 8 9.77 -9.75 -1.14
C LEU A 8 9.30 -10.89 -0.24
N THR A 9 9.68 -12.15 -0.50
CA THR A 9 9.30 -13.30 0.35
C THR A 9 9.91 -13.23 1.75
N ARG A 10 10.99 -12.45 1.93
CA ARG A 10 11.65 -12.21 3.23
C ARG A 10 11.00 -11.12 4.08
N LEU A 11 10.00 -10.39 3.58
CA LEU A 11 9.22 -9.42 4.37
C LEU A 11 8.15 -10.18 5.18
N GLY A 12 8.58 -10.88 6.24
CA GLY A 12 7.75 -11.68 7.15
C GLY A 12 6.77 -10.88 8.02
N CYS A 13 6.01 -9.97 7.41
CA CYS A 13 4.95 -9.22 8.08
C CYS A 13 3.65 -10.05 8.03
N GLU A 14 3.10 -10.38 9.20
CA GLU A 14 1.82 -11.10 9.31
C GLU A 14 0.66 -10.32 8.67
N LYS A 15 0.68 -8.99 8.79
CA LYS A 15 -0.26 -8.07 8.14
C LYS A 15 0.50 -6.99 7.38
N THR A 16 0.03 -6.67 6.18
CA THR A 16 0.57 -5.61 5.33
C THR A 16 -0.56 -4.71 4.83
N LEU A 17 -0.42 -3.40 4.99
CA LEU A 17 -1.29 -2.39 4.39
C LEU A 17 -0.58 -1.76 3.18
N ILE A 18 -1.26 -1.68 2.04
CA ILE A 18 -0.71 -1.10 0.80
C ILE A 18 -1.68 -0.07 0.24
N PHE A 19 -1.19 1.15 0.02
CA PHE A 19 -1.87 2.20 -0.73
C PHE A 19 -1.32 2.23 -2.16
N ILE A 20 -2.19 2.08 -3.16
CA ILE A 20 -1.77 2.09 -4.58
C ILE A 20 -2.60 3.08 -5.39
N ALA A 21 -1.98 3.71 -6.38
CA ALA A 21 -2.68 4.51 -7.37
C ALA A 21 -3.28 3.65 -8.50
N THR A 22 -2.75 2.44 -8.74
CA THR A 22 -3.21 1.53 -9.82
C THR A 22 -3.16 0.05 -9.44
N LYS A 23 -4.18 -0.70 -9.88
CA LYS A 23 -4.46 -2.12 -9.55
C LYS A 23 -3.37 -3.13 -9.94
N ASN A 24 -2.53 -2.83 -10.93
CA ASN A 24 -1.58 -3.80 -11.50
C ASN A 24 -0.51 -4.31 -10.52
N TYR A 25 -0.20 -3.57 -9.45
CA TYR A 25 0.76 -4.01 -8.44
C TYR A 25 0.19 -5.12 -7.54
N TYR A 26 -1.10 -5.05 -7.21
CA TYR A 26 -1.74 -6.01 -6.32
C TYR A 26 -1.81 -7.43 -6.90
N GLU A 27 -2.15 -7.55 -8.18
CA GLU A 27 -2.22 -8.85 -8.85
C GLU A 27 -0.84 -9.53 -8.93
N LYS A 28 0.23 -8.73 -9.10
CA LYS A 28 1.61 -9.25 -9.02
C LYS A 28 1.95 -9.72 -7.61
N LEU A 29 1.55 -8.97 -6.59
CA LEU A 29 1.76 -9.32 -5.19
C LEU A 29 1.05 -10.64 -4.83
N LYS A 30 -0.21 -10.82 -5.24
CA LYS A 30 -0.95 -12.08 -5.05
C LYS A 30 -0.25 -13.29 -5.66
N ARG A 31 0.25 -13.14 -6.89
CA ARG A 31 0.93 -14.23 -7.62
C ARG A 31 2.30 -14.57 -7.06
N SER A 32 2.89 -13.70 -6.24
CA SER A 32 4.23 -13.91 -5.67
C SER A 32 4.29 -14.97 -4.57
N GLY A 33 3.14 -15.52 -4.14
CA GLY A 33 3.10 -16.55 -3.09
C GLY A 33 3.43 -16.02 -1.70
N ARG A 34 3.33 -14.70 -1.49
CA ARG A 34 3.58 -14.06 -0.19
C ARG A 34 2.56 -14.53 0.84
N GLU A 35 3.04 -15.01 1.98
CA GLU A 35 2.23 -15.37 3.14
C GLU A 35 1.81 -14.14 3.96
N GLY A 36 0.70 -14.25 4.70
CA GLY A 36 0.12 -13.16 5.50
C GLY A 36 -1.13 -12.52 4.88
N THR A 37 -1.67 -11.52 5.56
CA THR A 37 -2.87 -10.80 5.10
C THR A 37 -2.52 -9.43 4.52
N VAL A 38 -3.18 -9.06 3.42
CA VAL A 38 -2.95 -7.80 2.72
C VAL A 38 -4.24 -6.99 2.70
N GLU A 39 -4.19 -5.82 3.32
CA GLU A 39 -5.21 -4.77 3.17
C GLU A 39 -4.80 -3.85 2.02
N LEU A 40 -5.66 -3.71 1.01
CA LEU A 40 -5.41 -2.86 -0.16
C LEU A 40 -6.36 -1.67 -0.16
N VAL A 41 -5.81 -0.47 -0.38
CA VAL A 41 -6.58 0.75 -0.63
C VAL A 41 -6.17 1.31 -1.99
N GLU A 42 -7.13 1.35 -2.92
CA GLU A 42 -6.95 1.93 -4.26
C GLU A 42 -7.31 3.42 -4.21
N ASN A 43 -6.35 4.28 -4.57
CA ASN A 43 -6.51 5.72 -4.68
C ASN A 43 -6.56 6.12 -6.15
N GLU A 44 -7.49 5.55 -6.91
CA GLU A 44 -7.62 5.86 -8.35
C GLU A 44 -7.71 7.37 -8.58
N LYS A 45 -7.06 7.86 -9.64
CA LYS A 45 -7.00 9.28 -10.04
C LYS A 45 -6.16 10.19 -9.14
N GLU A 46 -5.60 9.69 -8.05
CA GLU A 46 -4.56 10.41 -7.34
C GLU A 46 -3.20 10.14 -7.98
N ASP A 47 -2.38 11.19 -8.08
CA ASP A 47 -0.99 11.04 -8.49
C ASP A 47 -0.15 10.36 -7.41
N HIS A 48 1.05 9.94 -7.79
CA HIS A 48 2.05 9.51 -6.83
C HIS A 48 2.19 10.59 -5.74
N TYR A 49 2.40 10.21 -4.48
CA TYR A 49 2.63 11.12 -3.35
C TYR A 49 1.54 12.19 -3.08
N PHE A 50 0.31 12.06 -3.61
CA PHE A 50 -0.77 13.05 -3.40
C PHE A 50 -0.99 13.45 -1.93
N HIS A 51 -0.84 12.50 -1.00
CA HIS A 51 -0.99 12.70 0.44
C HIS A 51 0.10 13.59 1.07
N LEU A 52 1.17 13.92 0.34
CA LEU A 52 2.18 14.91 0.72
C LEU A 52 1.93 16.29 0.10
N LEU A 53 1.18 16.34 -1.01
CA LEU A 53 0.87 17.59 -1.73
C LEU A 53 -0.33 18.32 -1.13
N ASP A 54 -1.36 17.57 -0.78
CA ASP A 54 -2.57 18.10 -0.17
C ASP A 54 -2.94 17.24 1.04
N LEU A 55 -2.55 17.73 2.22
CA LEU A 55 -2.87 17.07 3.47
C LEU A 55 -4.36 17.15 3.80
N ASP A 56 -5.06 18.15 3.28
CA ASP A 56 -6.47 18.40 3.58
C ASP A 56 -7.43 17.74 2.60
N GLY A 57 -6.91 17.25 1.47
CA GLY A 57 -7.63 16.46 0.50
C GLY A 57 -8.31 15.24 1.13
N GLY A 58 -9.53 14.94 0.68
CA GLY A 58 -10.38 13.88 1.25
C GLY A 58 -9.68 12.53 1.32
N LYS A 59 -9.09 12.08 0.20
CA LYS A 59 -8.36 10.81 0.17
C LYS A 59 -7.08 10.82 1.02
N ALA A 60 -6.44 11.98 1.19
CA ALA A 60 -5.24 12.07 2.02
C ALA A 60 -5.60 11.89 3.49
N LYS A 61 -6.73 12.48 3.92
CA LYS A 61 -7.32 12.28 5.25
C LYS A 61 -7.72 10.82 5.47
N GLU A 62 -8.41 10.20 4.51
CA GLU A 62 -8.80 8.79 4.58
C GLU A 62 -7.59 7.86 4.67
N MET A 63 -6.57 8.07 3.84
CA MET A 63 -5.32 7.31 3.86
C MET A 63 -4.63 7.39 5.23
N ARG A 64 -4.47 8.59 5.80
CA ARG A 64 -3.86 8.77 7.12
C ARG A 64 -4.70 8.12 8.23
N HIS A 65 -6.02 8.25 8.17
CA HIS A 65 -6.90 7.62 9.15
C HIS A 65 -6.77 6.09 9.11
N LYS A 66 -6.79 5.50 7.91
CA LYS A 66 -6.59 4.06 7.71
C LYS A 66 -5.21 3.60 8.19
N PHE A 67 -4.17 4.39 7.93
CA PHE A 67 -2.82 4.11 8.42
C PHE A 67 -2.76 4.08 9.95
N VAL A 68 -3.36 5.06 10.63
CA VAL A 68 -3.43 5.09 12.11
C VAL A 68 -4.22 3.90 12.64
N LEU A 69 -5.36 3.55 12.03
CA LEU A 69 -6.16 2.40 12.44
C LEU A 69 -5.39 1.09 12.30
N PHE A 70 -4.63 0.91 11.21
CA PHE A 70 -3.81 -0.27 11.00
C PHE A 70 -2.73 -0.43 12.07
N LEU A 71 -2.04 0.65 12.44
CA LEU A 71 -1.03 0.62 13.50
C LEU A 71 -1.63 0.30 14.88
N LYS A 72 -2.87 0.72 15.14
CA LYS A 72 -3.61 0.43 16.39
C LYS A 72 -4.15 -1.00 16.50
N GLN A 73 -3.99 -1.83 15.47
CA GLN A 73 -4.38 -3.24 15.55
C GLN A 73 -3.41 -4.08 16.41
N TYR A 74 -2.37 -3.47 16.97
CA TYR A 74 -1.37 -4.02 17.91
C TYR A 74 -1.26 -3.11 19.14
#